data_AF-A0A1L7WLB5-F1
#
_entry.id   AF-A0A1L7WLB5-F1
#
_cell.length_a   1.000
_cell.length_b   1.000
_cell.length_c   1.000
_cell.angle_alpha   90.00
_cell.angle_beta   90.00
_cell.angle_gamma   90.00
#
_symmetry.space_group_name_H-M   'P 1'
#
loop_
_entity.id
_entity.type
_entity.pdbx_description
1 polymer ?
#
loop_
_entity_poly.entity_id
_entity_poly.type
_entity_poly.pdbx_seq_one_letter_code
_entity_poly.pdbx_strand_id
1 'polypeptide(L)'
;MKTKGAWHAEGDLTTPQALHDTLSYPLSHLHSPDLLREEEEIFQHYVNWQLFNNHRFSTHPNEGKEFYDVPDVMYYDLMGLIPHLDEGGGFDDHFDIIGPYFAKSQIAYREMEIIAVAKDFGYVTMEQHYWGTSTDGNDFDFTFRITSNLRKRGGKWKWVHEHVSFPVNIATRTADFTCSQYATEHLKINDEDNVKVIEN
;
A
#
# COMPACT_ATOMS: atom_id res chain seq x y z
N MET A 1 18.92 14.61 4.44
CA MET A 1 17.48 14.54 4.09
C MET A 1 17.36 13.75 2.81
N LYS A 2 16.42 12.81 2.74
CA LYS A 2 16.10 12.10 1.49
C LYS A 2 15.46 13.06 0.49
N THR A 3 15.58 12.74 -0.80
CA THR A 3 14.98 13.51 -1.88
C THR A 3 13.47 13.30 -1.93
N LYS A 4 12.76 14.24 -2.55
CA LYS A 4 11.34 14.12 -2.86
C LYS A 4 11.09 12.87 -3.73
N GLY A 5 10.02 12.12 -3.43
CA GLY A 5 9.65 10.86 -4.07
C GLY A 5 10.61 9.69 -3.83
N ALA A 6 11.49 9.79 -2.83
CA ALA A 6 12.43 8.70 -2.53
C ALA A 6 11.73 7.46 -1.98
N TRP A 7 12.24 6.29 -2.35
CA TRP A 7 11.91 5.03 -1.71
C TRP A 7 12.43 4.98 -0.27
N HIS A 8 11.65 4.36 0.61
CA HIS A 8 11.96 4.10 2.02
C HIS A 8 11.98 2.60 2.26
N ALA A 9 13.20 2.07 2.31
CA ALA A 9 13.46 0.71 2.74
C ALA A 9 13.51 0.65 4.28
N GLU A 10 13.78 -0.54 4.80
CA GLU A 10 13.91 -0.74 6.24
C GLU A 10 14.94 0.18 6.88
N GLY A 11 14.57 0.76 8.02
CA GLY A 11 15.41 1.68 8.78
C GLY A 11 15.30 3.15 8.32
N ASP A 12 14.71 3.41 7.15
CA ASP A 12 14.51 4.78 6.66
C ASP A 12 13.31 5.48 7.30
N LEU A 13 12.26 4.71 7.61
CA LEU A 13 11.04 5.17 8.26
C LEU A 13 11.31 5.47 9.74
N THR A 14 11.81 6.66 10.01
CA THR A 14 12.18 7.09 11.37
C THR A 14 11.08 7.84 12.12
N THR A 15 10.38 8.76 11.44
CA THR A 15 9.25 9.51 12.00
C THR A 15 8.22 9.85 10.90
N PRO A 16 6.95 10.13 11.25
CA PRO A 16 5.96 10.64 10.28
C PRO A 16 6.44 11.91 9.57
N GLN A 17 7.06 12.84 10.31
CA GLN A 17 7.58 14.07 9.71
C GLN A 17 8.68 13.78 8.67
N ALA A 18 9.62 12.88 8.97
CA ALA A 18 10.67 12.51 8.03
C ALA A 18 10.12 11.85 6.76
N LEU A 19 9.03 11.08 6.89
CA LEU A 19 8.28 10.54 5.76
C LEU A 19 7.64 11.66 4.93
N HIS A 20 6.88 12.54 5.58
CA HIS A 20 6.17 13.65 4.94
C HIS A 20 7.12 14.62 4.20
N ASP A 21 8.31 14.86 4.75
CA ASP A 21 9.33 15.68 4.10
C ASP A 21 9.78 15.12 2.75
N THR A 22 9.53 13.84 2.46
CA THR A 22 9.86 13.20 1.18
C THR A 22 8.72 13.13 0.17
N LEU A 23 7.48 13.48 0.53
CA LEU A 23 6.37 13.49 -0.44
C LEU A 23 6.66 14.44 -1.59
N SER A 24 6.47 14.00 -2.84
CA SER A 24 6.66 14.85 -4.04
C SER A 24 5.56 15.89 -4.25
N TYR A 25 4.50 15.81 -3.45
CA TYR A 25 3.36 16.72 -3.43
C TYR A 25 3.15 17.36 -2.03
N PRO A 26 2.38 18.44 -1.93
CA PRO A 26 2.03 19.05 -0.64
C PRO A 26 1.19 18.10 0.23
N LEU A 27 1.36 18.20 1.55
CA LEU A 27 0.53 17.48 2.51
C LEU A 27 -0.96 17.84 2.36
N SER A 28 -1.80 16.84 2.58
CA SER A 28 -3.24 16.95 2.64
C SER A 28 -3.70 17.93 3.71
N HIS A 29 -4.79 18.65 3.43
CA HIS A 29 -5.44 19.51 4.42
C HIS A 29 -6.24 18.73 5.48
N LEU A 30 -6.29 17.41 5.39
CA LEU A 30 -6.98 16.54 6.35
C LEU A 30 -6.12 16.21 7.59
N HIS A 31 -4.81 16.48 7.55
CA HIS A 31 -3.98 16.31 8.74
C HIS A 31 -4.45 17.22 9.88
N SER A 32 -4.43 16.67 11.10
CA SER A 32 -4.82 17.40 12.31
C SER A 32 -3.76 17.22 13.40
N PRO A 33 -3.20 18.31 13.97
CA PRO A 33 -2.28 18.22 15.11
C PRO A 33 -2.89 17.49 16.32
N ASP A 34 -4.22 17.54 16.50
CA ASP A 34 -4.93 16.86 17.59
C ASP A 34 -4.95 15.33 17.44
N LEU A 35 -4.58 14.83 16.25
CA LEU A 35 -4.52 13.42 15.88
C LEU A 35 -3.08 12.93 15.63
N LEU A 36 -2.06 13.73 15.94
CA LEU A 36 -0.65 13.38 15.71
C LEU A 36 -0.27 12.03 16.33
N ARG A 37 -0.76 11.76 17.55
CA ARG A 37 -0.52 10.47 18.21
C ARG A 37 -1.07 9.30 17.40
N GLU A 38 -2.29 9.43 16.87
CA GLU A 38 -2.91 8.37 16.07
C GLU A 38 -2.15 8.17 14.75
N GLU A 39 -1.69 9.26 14.14
CA GLU A 39 -0.83 9.22 12.96
C GLU A 39 0.50 8.51 13.22
N GLU A 40 1.17 8.79 14.35
CA GLU A 40 2.38 8.11 14.80
C GLU A 40 2.17 6.61 15.04
N GLU A 41 1.03 6.24 15.63
CA GLU A 41 0.69 4.84 15.86
C GLU A 41 0.39 4.09 14.55
N ILE A 42 -0.28 4.73 13.58
CA ILE A 42 -0.48 4.18 12.23
C ILE A 42 0.86 4.08 11.50
N PHE A 43 1.72 5.09 11.59
CA PHE A 43 3.08 5.02 11.05
C PHE A 43 3.84 3.81 11.58
N GLN A 44 3.79 3.58 12.90
CA GLN A 44 4.42 2.41 13.49
C GLN A 44 3.83 1.08 12.98
N HIS A 45 2.54 1.04 12.63
CA HIS A 45 1.92 -0.13 12.00
C HIS A 45 2.62 -0.50 10.67
N TYR A 46 2.92 0.48 9.80
CA TYR A 46 3.63 0.24 8.53
C TYR A 46 5.11 -0.09 8.70
N VAL A 47 5.77 0.52 9.69
CA VAL A 47 7.14 0.13 10.07
C VAL A 47 7.17 -1.34 10.49
N ASN A 48 6.21 -1.75 11.32
CA ASN A 48 6.10 -3.15 11.76
C ASN A 48 5.79 -4.10 10.59
N TRP A 49 4.97 -3.67 9.63
CA TRP A 49 4.68 -4.47 8.43
C TRP A 49 5.93 -4.69 7.56
N GLN A 50 6.75 -3.65 7.39
CA GLN A 50 8.02 -3.74 6.67
C GLN A 50 9.00 -4.69 7.37
N LEU A 51 9.16 -4.55 8.68
CA LEU A 51 10.00 -5.45 9.47
C LEU A 51 9.48 -6.90 9.41
N PHE A 52 8.17 -7.09 9.44
CA PHE A 52 7.57 -8.41 9.30
C PHE A 52 7.87 -9.04 7.93
N ASN A 53 7.62 -8.31 6.83
CA ASN A 53 7.89 -8.81 5.47
C ASN A 53 9.36 -9.18 5.28
N ASN A 54 10.26 -8.30 5.72
CA ASN A 54 11.69 -8.44 5.46
C ASN A 54 12.35 -9.57 6.28
N HIS A 55 11.81 -9.91 7.45
CA HIS A 55 12.50 -10.81 8.40
C HIS A 55 11.69 -12.02 8.86
N ARG A 56 10.36 -11.89 8.94
CA ARG A 56 9.52 -12.86 9.66
C ARG A 56 8.54 -13.60 8.78
N PHE A 57 8.07 -12.99 7.69
CA PHE A 57 6.97 -13.54 6.90
C PHE A 57 7.27 -14.98 6.43
N SER A 58 8.47 -15.22 5.89
CA SER A 58 8.89 -16.55 5.41
C SER A 58 8.94 -17.64 6.48
N THR A 59 9.00 -17.28 7.77
CA THR A 59 9.12 -18.23 8.88
C THR A 59 7.89 -18.25 9.80
N HIS A 60 7.10 -17.17 9.81
CA HIS A 60 5.94 -16.98 10.67
C HIS A 60 4.75 -16.36 9.91
N PRO A 61 4.28 -16.97 8.81
CA PRO A 61 3.30 -16.33 7.92
C PRO A 61 1.98 -15.97 8.58
N ASN A 62 1.53 -16.75 9.56
CA ASN A 62 0.28 -16.51 10.26
C ASN A 62 0.29 -15.20 11.08
N GLU A 63 1.46 -14.68 11.45
CA GLU A 63 1.55 -13.38 12.14
C GLU A 63 1.09 -12.21 11.25
N GLY A 64 1.12 -12.38 9.92
CA GLY A 64 0.65 -11.35 9.00
C GLY A 64 -0.84 -11.01 9.19
N LYS A 65 -1.66 -11.99 9.60
CA LYS A 65 -3.08 -11.78 9.91
C LYS A 65 -3.30 -10.84 11.10
N GLU A 66 -2.31 -10.66 11.97
CA GLU A 66 -2.41 -9.73 13.10
C GLU A 66 -2.41 -8.26 12.67
N PHE A 67 -1.99 -7.93 11.45
CA PHE A 67 -2.11 -6.58 10.90
C PHE A 67 -3.53 -6.26 10.43
N TYR A 68 -4.36 -7.27 10.25
CA TYR A 68 -5.70 -7.13 9.71
C TYR A 68 -6.75 -7.35 10.77
N ASP A 69 -7.86 -6.67 10.58
CA ASP A 69 -9.06 -6.91 11.33
C ASP A 69 -9.90 -7.94 10.59
N VAL A 70 -9.43 -9.19 10.68
CA VAL A 70 -9.92 -10.34 9.91
C VAL A 70 -11.45 -10.45 9.83
N PRO A 71 -12.24 -10.20 10.90
CA PRO A 71 -13.70 -10.29 10.80
C PRO A 71 -14.35 -9.27 9.85
N ASP A 72 -13.75 -8.08 9.68
CA ASP A 72 -14.37 -6.95 8.96
C ASP A 72 -13.56 -6.52 7.73
N VAL A 73 -12.37 -7.09 7.51
CA VAL A 73 -11.50 -6.66 6.41
C VAL A 73 -12.11 -7.00 5.04
N MET A 74 -12.14 -5.99 4.17
CA MET A 74 -12.42 -6.15 2.74
C MET A 74 -11.18 -5.81 1.93
N TYR A 75 -10.77 -6.67 1.01
CA TYR A 75 -9.56 -6.48 0.22
C TYR A 75 -9.88 -6.43 -1.27
N TYR A 76 -9.55 -5.34 -1.95
CA TYR A 76 -9.34 -5.35 -3.39
C TYR A 76 -7.89 -5.70 -3.67
N ASP A 77 -7.66 -7.00 -3.87
CA ASP A 77 -6.33 -7.54 -4.14
C ASP A 77 -6.00 -7.51 -5.64
N LEU A 78 -4.72 -7.66 -5.99
CA LEU A 78 -4.26 -7.79 -7.38
C LEU A 78 -4.91 -9.00 -8.07
N MET A 79 -5.31 -10.01 -7.30
CA MET A 79 -5.97 -11.23 -7.76
C MET A 79 -7.51 -11.15 -7.74
N GLY A 80 -8.11 -10.09 -7.19
CA GLY A 80 -9.55 -9.87 -7.23
C GLY A 80 -10.16 -9.32 -5.93
N LEU A 81 -11.50 -9.31 -5.87
CA LEU A 81 -12.23 -8.90 -4.68
C LEU A 81 -12.27 -10.04 -3.65
N ILE A 82 -11.79 -9.74 -2.44
CA ILE A 82 -11.87 -10.61 -1.28
C ILE A 82 -12.81 -9.96 -0.24
N PRO A 83 -14.07 -10.43 -0.15
CA PRO A 83 -15.04 -9.84 0.76
C PRO A 83 -14.80 -10.25 2.22
N HIS A 84 -15.36 -9.50 3.16
CA HIS A 84 -15.57 -9.98 4.52
C HIS A 84 -16.67 -11.05 4.48
N LEU A 85 -16.44 -12.18 5.13
CA LEU A 85 -17.39 -13.29 5.25
C LEU A 85 -17.33 -13.84 6.66
N ASP A 86 -18.47 -14.24 7.20
CA ASP A 86 -18.55 -14.82 8.56
C ASP A 86 -17.87 -16.19 8.64
N GLU A 87 -17.89 -16.97 7.55
CA GLU A 87 -17.29 -18.31 7.47
C GLU A 87 -16.76 -18.61 6.07
N GLY A 88 -15.46 -18.92 5.97
CA GLY A 88 -14.81 -19.45 4.76
C GLY A 88 -14.81 -18.53 3.52
N GLY A 89 -13.84 -18.71 2.64
CA GLY A 89 -13.70 -17.99 1.36
C GLY A 89 -13.40 -16.50 1.46
N GLY A 90 -13.26 -15.95 2.67
CA GLY A 90 -12.93 -14.56 2.93
C GLY A 90 -11.43 -14.28 2.97
N PHE A 91 -11.06 -13.15 3.57
CA PHE A 91 -9.66 -12.72 3.68
C PHE A 91 -8.75 -13.75 4.37
N ASP A 92 -9.25 -14.43 5.40
CA ASP A 92 -8.45 -15.38 6.18
C ASP A 92 -7.89 -16.53 5.32
N ASP A 93 -8.76 -17.16 4.53
CA ASP A 93 -8.42 -18.24 3.59
C ASP A 93 -7.54 -17.73 2.45
N HIS A 94 -7.84 -16.54 1.92
CA HIS A 94 -7.04 -15.91 0.87
C HIS A 94 -5.60 -15.65 1.34
N PHE A 95 -5.44 -15.13 2.56
CA PHE A 95 -4.13 -14.82 3.13
C PHE A 95 -3.30 -16.09 3.36
N ASP A 96 -3.93 -17.21 3.74
CA ASP A 96 -3.25 -18.51 3.90
C ASP A 96 -2.70 -19.08 2.59
N ILE A 97 -3.22 -18.65 1.44
CA ILE A 97 -2.75 -19.08 0.13
C ILE A 97 -1.68 -18.13 -0.40
N ILE A 98 -2.00 -16.84 -0.48
CA ILE A 98 -1.15 -15.84 -1.13
C ILE A 98 0.04 -15.44 -0.25
N GLY A 99 -0.18 -15.30 1.06
CA GLY A 99 0.84 -14.87 2.00
C GLY A 99 2.10 -15.75 1.94
N PRO A 100 1.97 -17.09 2.11
CA PRO A 100 3.11 -18.00 2.00
C PRO A 100 3.84 -17.95 0.66
N TYR A 101 3.11 -17.77 -0.46
CA TYR A 101 3.72 -17.64 -1.79
C TYR A 101 4.62 -16.38 -1.87
N PHE A 102 4.11 -15.26 -1.35
CA PHE A 102 4.74 -13.97 -1.04
C PHE A 102 5.94 -13.97 -0.07
N ALA A 103 6.06 -14.97 0.81
CA ALA A 103 6.64 -14.71 2.12
C ALA A 103 8.16 -14.46 2.19
N LYS A 104 8.95 -14.85 1.18
CA LYS A 104 10.39 -14.55 1.11
C LYS A 104 10.61 -13.24 0.36
N SER A 105 10.13 -12.17 0.96
CA SER A 105 10.05 -10.86 0.34
C SER A 105 10.84 -9.79 1.05
N GLN A 106 11.00 -8.67 0.36
CA GLN A 106 11.34 -7.38 0.92
C GLN A 106 10.35 -6.33 0.41
N ILE A 107 10.08 -5.32 1.22
CA ILE A 107 9.25 -4.18 0.82
C ILE A 107 9.90 -2.83 1.09
N ALA A 108 9.58 -1.88 0.23
CA ALA A 108 9.87 -0.46 0.40
C ALA A 108 8.66 0.37 -0.01
N TYR A 109 8.56 1.58 0.54
CA TYR A 109 7.44 2.49 0.25
C TYR A 109 7.93 3.79 -0.35
N ARG A 110 7.11 4.42 -1.19
CA ARG A 110 7.27 5.81 -1.58
C ARG A 110 5.92 6.49 -1.65
N GLU A 111 5.94 7.82 -1.64
CA GLU A 111 4.72 8.63 -1.69
C GLU A 111 3.69 8.19 -0.64
N MET A 112 4.17 7.74 0.52
CA MET A 112 3.31 7.31 1.61
C MET A 112 2.87 8.53 2.40
N GLU A 113 1.57 8.76 2.44
CA GLU A 113 0.94 9.78 3.28
C GLU A 113 -0.03 9.10 4.25
N ILE A 114 0.15 9.38 5.54
CA ILE A 114 -0.61 8.76 6.62
C ILE A 114 -1.48 9.80 7.27
N ILE A 115 -2.80 9.61 7.23
CA ILE A 115 -3.75 10.57 7.75
C ILE A 115 -4.63 9.89 8.79
N ALA A 116 -4.45 10.23 10.06
CA ALA A 116 -5.46 9.94 11.07
C ALA A 116 -6.65 10.88 10.86
N VAL A 117 -7.82 10.32 10.59
CA VAL A 117 -9.06 11.10 10.34
C VAL A 117 -9.98 11.13 11.56
N ALA A 118 -9.78 10.21 12.50
CA ALA A 118 -10.45 10.15 13.80
C ALA A 118 -9.53 9.46 14.83
N LYS A 119 -10.00 9.36 16.08
CA LYS A 119 -9.24 8.69 17.17
C LYS A 119 -9.07 7.18 16.95
N ASP A 120 -9.91 6.59 16.12
CA ASP A 120 -10.00 5.17 15.88
C ASP A 120 -10.09 4.80 14.40
N PHE A 121 -9.93 5.77 13.48
CA PHE A 121 -9.87 5.54 12.03
C PHE A 121 -8.77 6.35 11.36
N GLY A 122 -8.14 5.74 10.36
CA GLY A 122 -7.07 6.34 9.56
C GLY A 122 -7.15 5.90 8.10
N TYR A 123 -6.56 6.72 7.25
CA TYR A 123 -6.49 6.54 5.80
C TYR A 123 -5.04 6.72 5.36
N VAL A 124 -4.57 5.84 4.48
CA VAL A 124 -3.20 5.88 3.97
C VAL A 124 -3.18 5.58 2.48
N THR A 125 -2.36 6.31 1.74
CA THR A 125 -2.02 6.03 0.34
C THR A 125 -0.52 5.89 0.20
N MET A 126 -0.08 5.04 -0.72
CA MET A 126 1.34 4.91 -1.08
C MET A 126 1.52 4.17 -2.41
N GLU A 127 2.77 4.11 -2.84
CA GLU A 127 3.26 2.99 -3.66
C GLU A 127 4.17 2.08 -2.83
N GLN A 128 4.01 0.78 -3.03
CA GLN A 128 4.84 -0.25 -2.42
C GLN A 128 5.62 -0.98 -3.50
N HIS A 129 6.94 -1.03 -3.35
CA HIS A 129 7.82 -1.92 -4.08
C HIS A 129 7.91 -3.25 -3.32
N TYR A 130 7.64 -4.35 -4.02
CA TYR A 130 7.63 -5.70 -3.46
C TYR A 130 8.47 -6.63 -4.33
N TRP A 131 9.51 -7.22 -3.75
CA TRP A 131 10.41 -8.11 -4.47
C TRP A 131 10.89 -9.25 -3.60
N GLY A 132 11.33 -10.33 -4.21
CA GLY A 132 11.78 -11.52 -3.50
C GLY A 132 11.77 -12.77 -4.38
N THR A 133 11.68 -13.93 -3.74
CA THR A 133 11.61 -15.22 -4.42
C THR A 133 10.38 -15.98 -3.93
N SER A 134 9.48 -16.37 -4.83
CA SER A 134 8.28 -17.13 -4.50
C SER A 134 8.60 -18.55 -4.02
N THR A 135 7.60 -19.24 -3.47
CA THR A 135 7.77 -20.62 -2.96
C THR A 135 8.07 -21.65 -4.05
N ASP A 136 7.73 -21.37 -5.31
CA ASP A 136 8.09 -22.18 -6.49
C ASP A 136 9.49 -21.86 -7.04
N GLY A 137 10.22 -20.91 -6.44
CA GLY A 137 11.60 -20.60 -6.77
C GLY A 137 11.79 -19.53 -7.85
N ASN A 138 10.73 -18.84 -8.28
CA ASN A 138 10.84 -17.73 -9.21
C ASN A 138 11.09 -16.40 -8.49
N ASP A 139 11.93 -15.55 -9.06
CA ASP A 139 12.06 -14.18 -8.56
C ASP A 139 10.87 -13.34 -9.01
N PHE A 140 10.39 -12.48 -8.12
CA PHE A 140 9.38 -11.46 -8.42
C PHE A 140 9.90 -10.08 -8.03
N ASP A 141 9.48 -9.07 -8.79
CA ASP A 141 9.79 -7.67 -8.57
C ASP A 141 8.69 -6.84 -9.21
N PHE A 142 7.88 -6.17 -8.39
CA PHE A 142 6.83 -5.30 -8.88
C PHE A 142 6.50 -4.19 -7.87
N THR A 143 6.00 -3.08 -8.40
CA THR A 143 5.49 -1.93 -7.65
C THR A 143 3.99 -1.82 -7.89
N PHE A 144 3.23 -1.58 -6.83
CA PHE A 144 1.78 -1.35 -6.90
C PHE A 144 1.38 -0.18 -6.01
N ARG A 145 0.19 0.36 -6.27
CA ARG A 145 -0.42 1.43 -5.48
C ARG A 145 -1.24 0.79 -4.37
N ILE A 146 -1.22 1.39 -3.19
CA ILE A 146 -2.07 0.99 -2.07
C ILE A 146 -2.93 2.18 -1.65
N THR A 147 -4.20 1.91 -1.43
CA THR A 147 -5.08 2.75 -0.60
C THR A 147 -5.64 1.88 0.50
N SER A 148 -5.51 2.32 1.75
CA SER A 148 -5.86 1.50 2.91
C SER A 148 -6.58 2.32 3.96
N ASN A 149 -7.58 1.70 4.58
CA ASN A 149 -8.26 2.25 5.75
C ASN A 149 -7.94 1.37 6.96
N LEU A 150 -7.61 2.01 8.06
CA LEU A 150 -7.31 1.36 9.32
C LEU A 150 -8.36 1.72 10.35
N ARG A 151 -8.63 0.78 11.27
CA ARG A 151 -9.36 1.07 12.49
C ARG A 151 -8.57 0.63 13.72
N LYS A 152 -8.79 1.30 14.85
CA LYS A 152 -8.18 0.93 16.13
C LYS A 152 -9.09 -0.01 16.91
N ARG A 153 -8.66 -1.25 17.14
CA ARG A 153 -9.40 -2.27 17.89
C ARG A 153 -8.54 -2.85 19.01
N GLY A 154 -9.03 -2.82 20.24
CA GLY A 154 -8.29 -3.32 21.40
C GLY A 154 -6.93 -2.62 21.60
N GLY A 155 -6.86 -1.32 21.25
CA GLY A 155 -5.63 -0.52 21.34
C GLY A 155 -4.61 -0.74 20.22
N LYS A 156 -4.90 -1.61 19.24
CA LYS A 156 -4.03 -1.86 18.08
C LYS A 156 -4.68 -1.36 16.80
N TRP A 157 -3.90 -0.74 15.93
CA TRP A 157 -4.33 -0.39 14.58
C TRP A 157 -4.29 -1.63 13.69
N LYS A 158 -5.36 -1.81 12.92
CA LYS A 158 -5.55 -2.94 12.01
C LYS A 158 -6.14 -2.44 10.69
N TRP A 159 -5.71 -3.00 9.57
CA TRP A 159 -6.38 -2.76 8.29
C TRP A 159 -7.78 -3.35 8.30
N VAL A 160 -8.76 -2.50 7.95
CA VAL A 160 -10.16 -2.89 7.71
C VAL A 160 -10.50 -2.81 6.22
N HIS A 161 -9.68 -2.11 5.44
CA HIS A 161 -9.72 -2.17 3.99
C HIS A 161 -8.32 -1.96 3.42
N GLU A 162 -7.99 -2.74 2.41
CA GLU A 162 -6.90 -2.43 1.49
C GLU A 162 -7.40 -2.51 0.05
N HIS A 163 -6.82 -1.67 -0.79
CA HIS A 163 -6.99 -1.70 -2.23
C HIS A 163 -5.62 -1.58 -2.84
N VAL A 164 -5.17 -2.67 -3.45
CA VAL A 164 -3.92 -2.73 -4.20
C VAL A 164 -4.21 -2.78 -5.69
N SER A 165 -3.43 -2.05 -6.48
CA SER A 165 -3.65 -2.02 -7.93
C SER A 165 -2.38 -1.67 -8.71
N PHE A 166 -2.30 -2.24 -9.91
CA PHE A 166 -1.40 -1.74 -10.95
C PHE A 166 -2.12 -0.69 -11.79
N PRO A 167 -1.44 0.38 -12.21
CA PRO A 167 -1.87 1.13 -13.37
C PRO A 167 -2.00 0.21 -14.59
N VAL A 168 -2.87 0.55 -15.53
CA VAL A 168 -3.06 -0.20 -16.76
C VAL A 168 -2.77 0.71 -17.94
N ASN A 169 -1.92 0.26 -18.85
CA ASN A 169 -1.80 0.86 -20.16
C ASN A 169 -3.08 0.56 -20.94
N ILE A 170 -3.93 1.57 -21.17
CA ILE A 170 -5.24 1.38 -21.81
C ILE A 170 -5.06 0.97 -23.28
N ALA A 171 -4.02 1.49 -23.94
CA ALA A 171 -3.69 1.20 -25.33
C ALA A 171 -3.33 -0.28 -25.58
N THR A 172 -2.53 -0.88 -24.70
CA THR A 172 -2.08 -2.28 -24.82
C THR A 172 -2.89 -3.24 -23.96
N ARG A 173 -3.70 -2.73 -23.02
CA ARG A 173 -4.43 -3.47 -22.00
C ARG A 173 -3.51 -4.29 -21.10
N THR A 174 -2.32 -3.75 -20.81
CA THR A 174 -1.30 -4.41 -20.01
C THR A 174 -1.12 -3.66 -18.70
N ALA A 175 -1.00 -4.40 -17.59
CA ALA A 175 -0.68 -3.83 -16.29
C ALA A 175 0.76 -3.28 -16.26
N ASP A 176 0.96 -2.22 -15.49
CA ASP A 176 2.24 -1.58 -15.24
C ASP A 176 2.81 -2.00 -13.89
N PHE A 177 3.81 -2.87 -13.89
CA PHE A 177 4.39 -3.39 -12.65
C PHE A 177 5.46 -2.47 -12.06
N THR A 178 5.65 -1.26 -12.61
CA THR A 178 6.60 -0.27 -12.09
C THR A 178 5.92 1.00 -11.56
N CYS A 179 4.60 1.14 -11.74
CA CYS A 179 3.85 2.37 -11.47
C CYS A 179 4.50 3.63 -12.06
N SER A 180 5.15 3.52 -13.22
CA SER A 180 5.94 4.61 -13.81
C SER A 180 5.26 5.31 -14.98
N GLN A 181 4.13 4.78 -15.45
CA GLN A 181 3.47 5.30 -16.64
C GLN A 181 2.81 6.67 -16.39
N TYR A 182 2.98 7.57 -17.36
CA TYR A 182 2.34 8.89 -17.39
C TYR A 182 1.07 8.86 -18.24
N ALA A 183 0.09 9.74 -17.94
CA ALA A 183 -1.19 9.82 -18.67
C ALA A 183 -1.04 9.85 -20.21
N THR A 184 0.00 10.53 -20.69
CA THR A 184 0.35 10.64 -22.12
C THR A 184 0.81 9.33 -22.76
N GLU A 185 1.30 8.37 -21.97
CA GLU A 185 1.74 7.04 -22.42
C GLU A 185 0.59 6.00 -22.36
N HIS A 186 -0.44 6.27 -21.55
CA HIS A 186 -1.57 5.35 -21.35
C HIS A 186 -2.61 5.40 -22.47
N LEU A 187 -2.76 6.55 -23.13
CA LEU A 187 -3.85 6.78 -24.08
C LEU A 187 -3.28 6.78 -25.50
N LYS A 188 -3.86 5.98 -26.41
CA LYS A 188 -3.68 6.20 -27.86
C LYS A 188 -4.50 7.43 -28.26
N ILE A 189 -4.05 8.60 -27.83
CA ILE A 189 -4.58 9.88 -28.30
C ILE A 189 -3.82 10.14 -29.60
N ASN A 190 -4.51 10.27 -30.73
CA ASN A 190 -3.86 10.77 -31.93
C ASN A 190 -3.37 12.19 -31.62
N ASP A 191 -2.26 12.65 -32.19
CA ASP A 191 -1.74 14.01 -31.90
C ASP A 191 -2.80 15.12 -32.12
N GLU A 192 -3.78 14.87 -32.98
CA GLU A 192 -4.95 15.71 -33.28
C GLU A 192 -5.92 15.87 -32.10
N ASP A 193 -6.01 14.86 -31.23
CA ASP A 193 -6.88 14.79 -30.06
C ASP A 193 -6.20 15.41 -28.81
N ASN A 194 -4.91 15.78 -28.91
CA ASN A 194 -4.11 16.44 -27.87
C ASN A 194 -4.16 17.98 -27.94
N VAL A 195 -5.04 18.56 -28.74
CA VAL A 195 -5.25 20.01 -28.74
C VAL A 195 -5.82 20.38 -27.39
N LYS A 196 -4.98 21.01 -26.54
CA LYS A 196 -5.41 21.64 -25.30
C LYS A 196 -6.67 22.43 -25.59
N VAL A 197 -7.77 22.03 -24.97
CA VAL A 197 -8.97 22.87 -24.86
C VAL A 197 -8.59 24.00 -23.90
N ILE A 198 -7.84 24.98 -24.42
CA ILE A 198 -7.67 26.27 -23.78
C ILE A 198 -8.93 27.03 -24.15
N GLU A 199 -9.94 26.93 -23.29
CA GLU A 199 -11.14 27.77 -23.40
C GLU A 199 -10.78 29.22 -23.06
N ASN A 200 -11.39 30.11 -23.85
CA ASN A 200 -11.28 31.57 -23.78
C ASN A 200 -11.74 32.16 -22.45
#